data_AF-A0A5Q2NKI8-F1
#
_entry.id   AF-A0A5Q2NKI8-F1
#
_cell.length_a   1.000
_cell.length_b   1.000
_cell.length_c   1.000
_cell.angle_alpha   90.00
_cell.angle_beta   90.00
_cell.angle_gamma   90.00
#
_symmetry.space_group_name_H-M   'P 1'
#
loop_
_entity.id
_entity.type
_entity.pdbx_description
1 polymer ?
#
loop_
_entity_poly.entity_id
_entity_poly.type
_entity_poly.pdbx_seq_one_letter_code
_entity_poly.pdbx_strand_id
1 'polypeptide(L)'
;MKQLRKRLNRQELNEAVALADRIFREEGEPSMGTSFPRIFDPAIGLSIGIAEEGRLVSFIGFVPHQIRIGPALLSVCALGSVCTHPDYRGQGHASVLLQEAFHQAERMEAALMLVSGTRSLYRRGGCHAFGSVRRYRLAAAPDAAQTLPPGMRVRPMAADDWFRLKELADAKPAGYLRSIPDFASELASEAVAAMYGFHHEVLVAEAAGRLLAYVVIAAGPIPDGSDLEPFVVEWGGKAADVLPLARAAMAQLELSSLLLFASAHERRMMQLLEGHPYTDSHNQGTVRIMNLPLLWRQLQPYFEAKAAAAGSRLPDWTVERLAEGEHALALDGRLIPLSARDWTLLLFDGPDAEPDDGPDAFVRQQAAERERDSADLLPALAGASGGSAEAESAAASESGGASSRARASGRTGKPGTAAAAAECPADPRSSSGTSRHLPLTDAEARQLRTYFPLPFPYTAGLSYI
;
A
#
# COMPACT_ATOMS: atom_id res chain seq x y z
N MET A 1 2.36 -16.00 -34.20
CA MET A 1 1.27 -14.99 -34.23
C MET A 1 0.85 -14.69 -32.80
N LYS A 2 0.80 -13.40 -32.44
CA LYS A 2 0.39 -12.91 -31.12
C LYS A 2 -1.11 -13.04 -30.91
N GLN A 3 -1.54 -13.60 -29.78
CA GLN A 3 -2.95 -13.82 -29.46
C GLN A 3 -3.26 -13.30 -28.05
N LEU A 4 -4.23 -12.40 -27.93
CA LEU A 4 -4.79 -11.99 -26.64
C LEU A 4 -5.76 -13.07 -26.14
N ARG A 5 -5.50 -13.59 -24.94
CA ARG A 5 -6.35 -14.53 -24.22
C ARG A 5 -7.13 -13.79 -23.14
N LYS A 6 -8.41 -13.51 -23.40
CA LYS A 6 -9.32 -12.85 -22.44
C LYS A 6 -9.83 -13.77 -21.33
N ARG A 7 -9.62 -15.08 -21.51
CA ARG A 7 -9.83 -16.14 -20.52
C ARG A 7 -8.79 -17.20 -20.76
N LEU A 8 -8.26 -17.76 -19.68
CA LEU A 8 -7.25 -18.81 -19.71
C LEU A 8 -7.91 -20.15 -19.37
N ASN A 9 -7.61 -21.18 -20.16
CA ASN A 9 -7.98 -22.54 -19.80
C ASN A 9 -7.02 -23.10 -18.73
N ARG A 10 -7.28 -24.30 -18.19
CA ARG A 10 -6.45 -24.90 -17.13
C ARG A 10 -4.97 -25.05 -17.52
N GLN A 11 -4.68 -25.42 -18.75
CA GLN A 11 -3.29 -25.52 -19.22
C GLN A 11 -2.63 -24.15 -19.26
N GLU A 12 -3.31 -23.14 -19.80
CA GLU A 12 -2.79 -21.77 -19.85
C GLU A 12 -2.65 -21.15 -18.45
N LEU A 13 -3.48 -21.52 -17.48
CA LEU A 13 -3.32 -21.13 -16.08
C LEU A 13 -2.09 -21.77 -15.45
N ASN A 14 -1.80 -23.05 -15.74
CA ASN A 14 -0.56 -23.68 -15.29
C ASN A 14 0.67 -23.02 -15.94
N GLU A 15 0.58 -22.64 -17.22
CA GLU A 15 1.63 -21.85 -17.88
C GLU A 15 1.78 -20.46 -17.24
N ALA A 16 0.68 -19.83 -16.82
CA ALA A 16 0.71 -18.56 -16.10
C ALA A 16 1.38 -18.68 -14.72
N VAL A 17 1.10 -19.76 -13.98
CA VAL A 17 1.78 -20.04 -12.70
C VAL A 17 3.28 -20.22 -12.93
N ALA A 18 3.68 -21.05 -13.89
CA ALA A 18 5.09 -21.29 -14.19
C ALA A 18 5.81 -20.00 -14.64
N LEU A 19 5.14 -19.15 -15.43
CA LEU A 19 5.67 -17.85 -15.82
C LEU A 19 5.80 -16.91 -14.60
N ALA A 20 4.80 -16.85 -13.73
CA ALA A 20 4.82 -16.00 -12.55
C ALA A 20 5.91 -16.45 -11.56
N ASP A 21 6.02 -17.75 -11.29
CA ASP A 21 7.06 -18.32 -10.44
C ASP A 21 8.45 -17.96 -10.95
N ARG A 22 8.71 -18.16 -12.24
CA ARG A 22 10.00 -17.79 -12.83
C ARG A 22 10.37 -16.31 -12.67
N ILE A 23 9.37 -15.43 -12.57
CA ILE A 23 9.58 -13.98 -12.53
C ILE A 23 9.64 -13.44 -11.10
N PHE A 24 8.89 -14.05 -10.18
CA PHE A 24 8.68 -13.52 -8.83
C PHE A 24 9.21 -14.41 -7.72
N ARG A 25 9.59 -15.65 -8.00
CA ARG A 25 10.03 -16.61 -7.00
C ARG A 25 11.48 -17.00 -7.17
N GLU A 26 12.15 -17.15 -6.04
CA GLU A 26 13.45 -17.80 -5.92
C GLU A 26 13.29 -19.29 -5.53
N GLU A 27 14.39 -20.03 -5.61
CA GLU A 27 14.39 -21.46 -5.27
C GLU A 27 14.02 -21.66 -3.79
N GLY A 28 13.02 -22.50 -3.52
CA GLY A 28 12.53 -22.79 -2.17
C GLY A 28 11.36 -21.92 -1.72
N GLU A 29 11.02 -20.85 -2.45
CA GLU A 29 9.83 -20.05 -2.14
C GLU A 29 8.53 -20.75 -2.59
N PRO A 30 7.39 -20.53 -1.88
CA PRO A 30 6.10 -21.06 -2.31
C PRO A 30 5.70 -20.54 -3.69
N SER A 31 5.13 -21.41 -4.53
CA SER A 31 4.60 -21.00 -5.83
C SER A 31 3.59 -19.85 -5.70
N MET A 32 3.62 -18.92 -6.65
CA MET A 32 2.60 -17.89 -6.83
C MET A 32 1.20 -18.49 -6.93
N GLY A 33 1.06 -19.69 -7.50
CA GLY A 33 -0.21 -20.42 -7.55
C GLY A 33 -0.76 -20.80 -6.18
N THR A 34 0.13 -21.05 -5.21
CA THR A 34 -0.22 -21.37 -3.82
C THR A 34 -0.48 -20.12 -3.00
N SER A 35 0.37 -19.09 -3.11
CA SER A 35 0.22 -17.84 -2.35
C SER A 35 -0.97 -17.00 -2.81
N PHE A 36 -1.30 -17.05 -4.11
CA PHE A 36 -2.34 -16.24 -4.73
C PHE A 36 -3.32 -17.11 -5.52
N PRO A 37 -4.05 -18.05 -4.88
CA PRO A 37 -4.83 -19.04 -5.60
C PRO A 37 -5.94 -18.42 -6.46
N ARG A 38 -6.54 -17.31 -6.01
CA ARG A 38 -7.68 -16.67 -6.68
C ARG A 38 -7.33 -16.12 -8.07
N ILE A 39 -6.13 -15.59 -8.28
CA ILE A 39 -5.73 -15.08 -9.60
C ILE A 39 -5.52 -16.21 -10.63
N PHE A 40 -5.35 -17.44 -10.17
CA PHE A 40 -5.20 -18.63 -11.02
C PHE A 40 -6.43 -19.55 -10.97
N ASP A 41 -7.54 -19.10 -10.37
CA ASP A 41 -8.74 -19.91 -10.24
C ASP A 41 -9.53 -19.94 -11.56
N PRO A 42 -9.68 -21.11 -12.21
CA PRO A 42 -10.49 -21.23 -13.43
C PRO A 42 -11.97 -20.94 -13.21
N ALA A 43 -12.49 -21.03 -11.99
CA ALA A 43 -13.89 -20.68 -11.67
C ALA A 43 -14.13 -19.17 -11.69
N ILE A 44 -13.14 -18.37 -11.24
CA ILE A 44 -13.17 -16.92 -11.41
C ILE A 44 -12.97 -16.58 -12.89
N GLY A 45 -11.93 -17.13 -13.51
CA GLY A 45 -11.75 -17.11 -14.97
C GLY A 45 -11.66 -15.71 -15.58
N LEU A 46 -11.15 -14.73 -14.83
CA LEU A 46 -11.01 -13.34 -15.29
C LEU A 46 -9.59 -12.95 -15.70
N SER A 47 -8.58 -13.70 -15.25
CA SER A 47 -7.18 -13.43 -15.58
C SER A 47 -6.91 -13.56 -17.08
N ILE A 48 -5.98 -12.72 -17.56
CA ILE A 48 -5.78 -12.41 -18.97
C ILE A 48 -4.33 -12.69 -19.33
N GLY A 49 -4.06 -13.15 -20.55
CA GLY A 49 -2.70 -13.35 -21.01
C GLY A 49 -2.50 -13.09 -22.49
N ILE A 50 -1.24 -13.08 -22.91
CA ILE A 50 -0.84 -13.03 -24.31
C ILE A 50 -0.06 -14.30 -24.61
N ALA A 51 -0.50 -15.00 -25.65
CA ALA A 51 0.19 -16.17 -26.18
C ALA A 51 0.92 -15.84 -27.48
N GLU A 52 2.17 -16.30 -27.58
CA GLU A 52 2.96 -16.28 -28.81
C GLU A 52 3.49 -17.67 -29.08
N GLU A 53 3.42 -18.11 -30.34
CA GLU A 53 3.86 -19.45 -30.76
C GLU A 53 3.25 -20.58 -29.93
N GLY A 54 2.01 -20.38 -29.49
CA GLY A 54 1.25 -21.37 -28.71
C GLY A 54 1.61 -21.42 -27.22
N ARG A 55 2.45 -20.51 -26.70
CA ARG A 55 2.84 -20.45 -25.29
C ARG A 55 2.44 -19.12 -24.66
N LEU A 56 2.05 -19.13 -23.40
CA LEU A 56 1.81 -17.90 -22.65
C LEU A 56 3.12 -17.15 -22.39
N VAL A 57 3.22 -15.90 -22.85
CA VAL A 57 4.43 -15.06 -22.72
C VAL A 57 4.21 -13.83 -21.84
N SER A 58 2.96 -13.48 -21.55
CA SER A 58 2.62 -12.40 -20.63
C SER A 58 1.28 -12.68 -19.94
N PHE A 59 1.16 -12.27 -18.68
CA PHE A 59 0.02 -12.55 -17.83
C PHE A 59 -0.33 -11.37 -16.91
N ILE A 60 -1.63 -11.21 -16.65
CA ILE A 60 -2.19 -10.35 -15.60
C ILE A 60 -3.19 -11.18 -14.78
N GLY A 61 -2.94 -11.24 -13.47
CA GLY A 61 -3.90 -11.78 -12.51
C GLY A 61 -5.01 -10.75 -12.29
N PHE A 62 -6.27 -11.19 -12.38
CA PHE A 62 -7.44 -10.34 -12.27
C PHE A 62 -8.50 -11.03 -11.41
N VAL A 63 -8.93 -10.38 -10.32
CA VAL A 63 -9.94 -10.96 -9.42
C VAL A 63 -10.98 -9.91 -8.99
N PRO A 64 -12.25 -10.30 -8.84
CA PRO A 64 -13.29 -9.41 -8.34
C PRO A 64 -13.37 -9.49 -6.81
N HIS A 65 -13.73 -8.38 -6.19
CA HIS A 65 -14.04 -8.30 -4.77
C HIS A 65 -15.22 -7.38 -4.50
N GLN A 66 -15.78 -7.51 -3.30
CA GLN A 66 -16.64 -6.50 -2.74
C GLN A 66 -16.01 -5.93 -1.48
N ILE A 67 -15.97 -4.60 -1.35
CA ILE A 67 -15.51 -3.89 -0.16
C ILE A 67 -16.70 -3.23 0.49
N ARG A 68 -16.96 -3.56 1.75
CA ARG A 68 -17.97 -2.88 2.56
C ARG A 68 -17.34 -1.67 3.24
N ILE A 69 -18.04 -0.54 3.23
CA ILE A 69 -17.68 0.71 3.91
C ILE A 69 -18.92 1.17 4.68
N GLY A 70 -18.98 0.88 5.98
CA GLY A 70 -20.23 1.01 6.74
C GLY A 70 -21.38 0.24 6.07
N PRO A 71 -22.50 0.88 5.70
CA PRO A 71 -23.59 0.25 4.95
C PRO A 71 -23.39 0.23 3.42
N ALA A 72 -22.38 0.93 2.89
CA ALA A 72 -22.09 0.92 1.46
C ALA A 72 -21.37 -0.37 1.04
N LEU A 73 -21.61 -0.81 -0.20
CA LEU A 73 -20.96 -1.97 -0.81
C LEU A 73 -20.37 -1.58 -2.16
N LEU A 74 -19.04 -1.61 -2.25
CA LEU A 74 -18.31 -1.27 -3.46
C LEU A 74 -17.95 -2.54 -4.24
N SER A 75 -18.25 -2.55 -5.53
CA SER A 75 -17.73 -3.58 -6.44
C SER A 75 -16.37 -3.15 -6.95
N VAL A 76 -15.34 -3.95 -6.70
CA VAL A 76 -13.96 -3.61 -7.05
C VAL A 76 -13.30 -4.77 -7.78
N CYS A 77 -12.28 -4.48 -8.57
CA CYS A 77 -11.39 -5.49 -9.13
C CYS A 77 -9.98 -5.27 -8.59
N ALA A 78 -9.20 -6.34 -8.45
CA ALA A 78 -7.80 -6.26 -8.08
C ALA A 78 -6.92 -6.87 -9.17
N LEU A 79 -5.76 -6.25 -9.39
CA LEU A 79 -4.72 -6.68 -10.31
C LEU A 79 -3.44 -7.09 -9.58
N GLY A 80 -2.88 -8.21 -10.01
CA GLY A 80 -1.62 -8.72 -9.51
C GLY A 80 -0.87 -9.61 -10.48
N SER A 81 0.30 -10.07 -10.04
CA SER A 81 1.16 -11.01 -10.78
C SER A 81 1.41 -10.62 -12.23
N VAL A 82 1.54 -9.31 -12.49
CA VAL A 82 1.74 -8.77 -13.83
C VAL A 82 3.15 -9.11 -14.30
N CYS A 83 3.26 -10.07 -15.21
CA CYS A 83 4.53 -10.55 -15.70
C CYS A 83 4.57 -10.69 -17.22
N THR A 84 5.78 -10.51 -17.75
CA THR A 84 6.12 -10.75 -19.16
C THR A 84 7.44 -11.49 -19.18
N HIS A 85 7.50 -12.57 -19.95
CA HIS A 85 8.71 -13.33 -20.20
C HIS A 85 9.84 -12.38 -20.65
N PRO A 86 11.09 -12.52 -20.15
CA PRO A 86 12.16 -11.56 -20.41
C PRO A 86 12.37 -11.24 -21.90
N ASP A 87 12.36 -12.28 -22.75
CA ASP A 87 12.54 -12.16 -24.20
C ASP A 87 11.41 -11.41 -24.94
N TYR A 88 10.26 -11.23 -24.28
CA TYR A 88 9.08 -10.56 -24.83
C TYR A 88 8.86 -9.16 -24.22
N ARG A 89 9.79 -8.68 -23.37
CA ARG A 89 9.70 -7.34 -22.77
C ARG A 89 9.94 -6.25 -23.83
N GLY A 90 9.44 -5.04 -23.57
CA GLY A 90 9.55 -3.91 -24.49
C GLY A 90 8.59 -3.93 -25.69
N GLN A 91 7.81 -5.01 -25.87
CA GLN A 91 6.89 -5.19 -27.00
C GLN A 91 5.44 -4.76 -26.72
N GLY A 92 5.22 -4.03 -25.61
CA GLY A 92 3.90 -3.48 -25.24
C GLY A 92 2.88 -4.48 -24.69
N HIS A 93 3.25 -5.74 -24.42
CA HIS A 93 2.33 -6.77 -23.89
C HIS A 93 1.63 -6.36 -22.59
N ALA A 94 2.39 -5.92 -21.59
CA ALA A 94 1.84 -5.50 -20.30
C ALA A 94 0.85 -4.33 -20.46
N SER A 95 1.11 -3.39 -21.37
CA SER A 95 0.19 -2.29 -21.67
C SER A 95 -1.11 -2.79 -22.30
N VAL A 96 -1.03 -3.71 -23.26
CA VAL A 96 -2.23 -4.32 -23.89
C VAL A 96 -3.07 -5.06 -22.85
N LEU A 97 -2.42 -5.86 -22.00
CA LEU A 97 -3.11 -6.59 -20.92
C LEU A 97 -3.76 -5.65 -19.92
N LEU A 98 -3.06 -4.58 -19.50
CA LEU A 98 -3.59 -3.61 -18.56
C LEU A 98 -4.82 -2.87 -19.13
N GLN A 99 -4.79 -2.49 -20.41
CA GLN A 99 -5.95 -1.85 -21.05
C GLN A 99 -7.14 -2.80 -21.18
N GLU A 100 -6.91 -4.07 -21.54
CA GLU A 100 -7.98 -5.06 -21.56
C GLU A 100 -8.56 -5.30 -20.16
N ALA A 101 -7.73 -5.31 -19.12
CA ALA A 101 -8.19 -5.40 -17.74
C ALA A 101 -9.07 -4.21 -17.35
N PHE A 102 -8.72 -2.98 -17.75
CA PHE A 102 -9.57 -1.81 -17.54
C PHE A 102 -10.93 -1.96 -18.23
N HIS A 103 -10.95 -2.33 -19.52
CA HIS A 103 -12.21 -2.57 -20.23
C HIS A 103 -13.04 -3.70 -19.60
N GLN A 104 -12.39 -4.74 -19.09
CA GLN A 104 -13.07 -5.83 -18.41
C GLN A 104 -13.69 -5.37 -17.08
N ALA A 105 -12.99 -4.57 -16.28
CA ALA A 105 -13.53 -3.98 -15.06
C ALA A 105 -14.71 -3.03 -15.33
N GLU A 106 -14.64 -2.23 -16.40
CA GLU A 106 -15.75 -1.37 -16.83
C GLU A 106 -16.99 -2.21 -17.21
N ARG A 107 -16.81 -3.28 -17.99
CA ARG A 107 -17.89 -4.21 -18.35
C ARG A 107 -18.50 -4.94 -17.17
N MET A 108 -17.75 -5.10 -16.09
CA MET A 108 -18.21 -5.71 -14.84
C MET A 108 -18.87 -4.69 -13.89
N GLU A 109 -18.92 -3.41 -14.27
CA GLU A 109 -19.37 -2.32 -13.41
C GLU A 109 -18.59 -2.28 -12.07
N ALA A 110 -17.27 -2.47 -12.15
CA ALA A 110 -16.41 -2.19 -11.01
C ALA A 110 -16.26 -0.67 -10.84
N ALA A 111 -16.42 -0.18 -9.62
CA ALA A 111 -16.25 1.23 -9.28
C ALA A 111 -14.76 1.60 -9.14
N LEU A 112 -13.95 0.66 -8.63
CA LEU A 112 -12.52 0.82 -8.38
C LEU A 112 -11.74 -0.37 -8.95
N MET A 113 -10.50 -0.09 -9.32
CA MET A 113 -9.48 -1.11 -9.56
C MET A 113 -8.29 -0.89 -8.63
N LEU A 114 -8.00 -1.90 -7.81
CA LEU A 114 -6.81 -1.98 -6.97
C LEU A 114 -5.68 -2.64 -7.74
N VAL A 115 -4.46 -2.15 -7.60
CA VAL A 115 -3.29 -2.67 -8.28
C VAL A 115 -2.17 -2.79 -7.28
N SER A 116 -1.60 -3.98 -7.10
CA SER A 116 -0.55 -4.17 -6.08
C SER A 116 0.76 -3.43 -6.36
N GLY A 117 1.00 -3.03 -7.61
CA GLY A 117 2.23 -2.38 -8.04
C GLY A 117 2.15 -0.85 -8.13
N THR A 118 3.33 -0.22 -8.11
CA THR A 118 3.53 1.25 -8.12
C THR A 118 4.36 1.76 -9.32
N ARG A 119 4.75 0.85 -10.22
CA ARG A 119 5.59 1.14 -11.39
C ARG A 119 4.94 2.13 -12.36
N SER A 120 5.77 2.76 -13.20
CA SER A 120 5.34 3.77 -14.17
C SER A 120 4.26 3.30 -15.14
N LEU A 121 4.16 1.98 -15.41
CA LEU A 121 3.07 1.37 -16.18
C LEU A 121 1.69 1.75 -15.63
N TYR A 122 1.51 1.64 -14.31
CA TYR A 122 0.21 1.88 -13.67
C TYR A 122 -0.08 3.38 -13.53
N ARG A 123 0.94 4.18 -13.18
CA ARG A 123 0.79 5.65 -13.10
C ARG A 123 0.37 6.27 -14.43
N ARG A 124 0.99 5.84 -15.56
CA ARG A 124 0.53 6.25 -16.90
C ARG A 124 -0.86 5.72 -17.25
N GLY A 125 -1.28 4.64 -16.60
CA GLY A 125 -2.62 4.08 -16.69
C GLY A 125 -3.63 4.73 -15.74
N GLY A 126 -3.34 5.88 -15.12
CA GLY A 126 -4.27 6.58 -14.22
C GLY A 126 -4.48 5.89 -12.87
N CYS A 127 -3.53 5.05 -12.44
CA CYS A 127 -3.50 4.49 -11.09
C CYS A 127 -2.65 5.37 -10.18
N HIS A 128 -3.18 5.72 -9.01
CA HIS A 128 -2.57 6.66 -8.07
C HIS A 128 -2.32 5.99 -6.71
N ALA A 129 -1.31 6.44 -5.97
CA ALA A 129 -1.18 6.11 -4.56
C ALA A 129 -2.40 6.67 -3.80
N PHE A 130 -2.79 6.01 -2.72
CA PHE A 130 -4.01 6.36 -2.01
C PHE A 130 -3.99 5.87 -0.57
N GLY A 131 -4.70 6.57 0.31
CA GLY A 131 -5.01 6.10 1.65
C GLY A 131 -3.81 6.13 2.58
N SER A 132 -3.77 7.16 3.42
CA SER A 132 -2.72 7.35 4.42
C SER A 132 -2.70 6.24 5.47
N VAL A 133 -1.52 5.67 5.68
CA VAL A 133 -1.24 4.58 6.63
C VAL A 133 -0.03 4.95 7.48
N ARG A 134 -0.21 4.92 8.80
CA ARG A 134 0.89 5.01 9.76
C ARG A 134 1.43 3.64 10.08
N ARG A 135 2.74 3.47 9.92
CA ARG A 135 3.49 2.27 10.30
C ARG A 135 4.16 2.51 11.64
N TYR A 136 3.55 2.03 12.71
CA TYR A 136 4.08 2.10 14.06
C TYR A 136 5.07 0.97 14.33
N ARG A 137 6.17 1.26 15.00
CA ARG A 137 7.08 0.22 15.51
C ARG A 137 6.83 0.00 16.99
N LEU A 138 6.32 -1.18 17.34
CA LEU A 138 6.19 -1.62 18.73
C LEU A 138 7.51 -2.26 19.16
N ALA A 139 8.05 -1.82 20.29
CA ALA A 139 9.18 -2.48 20.93
C ALA A 139 8.71 -3.56 21.91
N ALA A 140 9.51 -4.61 22.08
CA ALA A 140 9.31 -5.60 23.13
C ALA A 140 9.23 -4.92 24.51
N ALA A 141 8.27 -5.35 25.30
CA ALA A 141 8.13 -4.93 26.69
C ALA A 141 8.23 -6.19 27.57
N PRO A 142 9.24 -6.31 28.45
CA PRO A 142 9.47 -7.52 29.26
C PRO A 142 8.25 -7.97 30.06
N ASP A 143 7.42 -7.03 30.50
CA ASP A 143 6.23 -7.30 31.33
C ASP A 143 4.91 -7.36 30.55
N ALA A 144 4.95 -7.38 29.20
CA ALA A 144 3.76 -7.33 28.36
C ALA A 144 2.69 -8.37 28.73
N ALA A 145 3.09 -9.62 28.96
CA ALA A 145 2.18 -10.70 29.35
C ALA A 145 1.53 -10.49 30.74
N GLN A 146 2.18 -9.72 31.62
CA GLN A 146 1.68 -9.38 32.96
C GLN A 146 0.75 -8.15 32.93
N THR A 147 0.70 -7.43 31.81
CA THR A 147 -0.14 -6.22 31.62
C THR A 147 -1.44 -6.48 30.88
N LEU A 148 -1.82 -7.75 30.66
CA LEU A 148 -3.10 -8.09 30.07
C LEU A 148 -4.27 -7.58 30.92
N PRO A 149 -5.36 -7.09 30.30
CA PRO A 149 -6.58 -6.76 31.01
C PRO A 149 -7.08 -7.93 31.88
N PRO A 150 -7.65 -7.67 33.08
CA PRO A 150 -8.11 -8.73 33.98
C PRO A 150 -9.07 -9.71 33.29
N GLY A 151 -8.77 -11.01 33.40
CA GLY A 151 -9.58 -12.09 32.82
C GLY A 151 -9.34 -12.35 31.33
N MET A 152 -8.51 -11.55 30.65
CA MET A 152 -8.08 -11.80 29.28
C MET A 152 -6.99 -12.89 29.24
N ARG A 153 -7.11 -13.80 28.29
CA ARG A 153 -6.13 -14.83 27.97
C ARG A 153 -5.77 -14.75 26.50
N VAL A 154 -4.51 -14.98 26.17
CA VAL A 154 -4.01 -15.02 24.79
C VAL A 154 -3.63 -16.45 24.45
N ARG A 155 -4.10 -16.93 23.31
CA ARG A 155 -3.81 -18.28 22.80
C ARG A 155 -3.76 -18.27 21.26
N PRO A 156 -3.16 -19.30 20.64
CA PRO A 156 -3.35 -19.56 19.22
C PRO A 156 -4.83 -19.73 18.86
N MET A 157 -5.17 -19.37 17.63
CA MET A 157 -6.48 -19.65 17.05
C MET A 157 -6.75 -21.17 17.02
N ALA A 158 -7.98 -21.56 17.34
CA ALA A 158 -8.48 -22.92 17.23
C ALA A 158 -9.48 -23.06 16.06
N ALA A 159 -9.70 -24.29 15.59
CA ALA A 159 -10.63 -24.55 14.48
C ALA A 159 -12.08 -24.13 14.78
N ASP A 160 -12.49 -24.11 16.04
CA ASP A 160 -13.86 -23.75 16.44
C ASP A 160 -14.09 -22.22 16.48
N ASP A 161 -13.06 -21.41 16.28
CA ASP A 161 -13.11 -19.95 16.42
C ASP A 161 -13.75 -19.23 15.21
N TRP A 162 -13.95 -19.91 14.08
CA TRP A 162 -14.26 -19.29 12.78
C TRP A 162 -15.43 -18.29 12.79
N PHE A 163 -16.54 -18.61 13.45
CA PHE A 163 -17.69 -17.70 13.50
C PHE A 163 -17.37 -16.41 14.25
N ARG A 164 -16.65 -16.51 15.37
CA ARG A 164 -16.26 -15.34 16.15
C ARG A 164 -15.15 -14.54 15.47
N LEU A 165 -14.20 -15.21 14.84
CA LEU A 165 -13.17 -14.56 14.04
C LEU A 165 -13.81 -13.75 12.91
N LYS A 166 -14.79 -14.34 12.22
CA LYS A 166 -15.54 -13.67 11.16
C LYS A 166 -16.34 -12.47 11.67
N GLU A 167 -17.04 -12.61 12.79
CA GLU A 167 -17.74 -11.49 13.43
C GLU A 167 -16.78 -10.33 13.76
N LEU A 168 -15.59 -10.63 14.29
CA LEU A 168 -14.58 -9.62 14.62
C LEU A 168 -14.02 -8.93 13.38
N ALA A 169 -13.77 -9.68 12.30
CA ALA A 169 -13.33 -9.14 11.01
C ALA A 169 -14.41 -8.23 10.40
N ASP A 170 -15.68 -8.65 10.47
CA ASP A 170 -16.83 -7.89 9.95
C ASP A 170 -17.23 -6.70 10.83
N ALA A 171 -16.71 -6.57 12.05
CA ALA A 171 -16.98 -5.42 12.89
C ALA A 171 -16.23 -4.16 12.44
N LYS A 172 -15.23 -4.29 11.54
CA LYS A 172 -14.47 -3.15 11.03
C LYS A 172 -15.35 -2.18 10.21
N PRO A 173 -15.05 -0.87 10.28
CA PRO A 173 -15.80 0.14 9.53
C PRO A 173 -15.61 -0.02 8.01
N ALA A 174 -14.52 -0.64 7.57
CA ALA A 174 -14.32 -1.05 6.19
C ALA A 174 -13.56 -2.37 6.10
N GLY A 175 -13.89 -3.21 5.11
CA GLY A 175 -13.27 -4.51 4.91
C GLY A 175 -13.79 -5.25 3.68
N TYR A 176 -13.03 -6.24 3.23
CA TYR A 176 -13.46 -7.15 2.17
C TYR A 176 -14.63 -8.00 2.64
N LEU A 177 -15.66 -8.10 1.82
CA LEU A 177 -16.77 -9.02 2.06
C LEU A 177 -16.32 -10.42 1.66
N ARG A 178 -16.05 -11.25 2.67
CA ARG A 178 -15.54 -12.61 2.51
C ARG A 178 -16.52 -13.61 3.09
N SER A 179 -16.56 -14.82 2.54
CA SER A 179 -17.12 -15.97 3.26
C SER A 179 -16.11 -16.51 4.29
N ILE A 180 -16.54 -17.45 5.14
CA ILE A 180 -15.61 -18.13 6.05
C ILE A 180 -14.57 -18.96 5.28
N PRO A 181 -14.93 -19.76 4.25
CA PRO A 181 -13.95 -20.43 3.40
C PRO A 181 -12.94 -19.48 2.75
N ASP A 182 -13.37 -18.32 2.25
CA ASP A 182 -12.44 -17.34 1.67
C ASP A 182 -11.45 -16.83 2.71
N PHE A 183 -11.94 -16.47 3.91
CA PHE A 183 -11.09 -16.01 5.01
C PHE A 183 -10.09 -17.11 5.44
N ALA A 184 -10.54 -18.36 5.52
CA ALA A 184 -9.66 -19.49 5.82
C ALA A 184 -8.60 -19.71 4.73
N SER A 185 -8.98 -19.59 3.45
CA SER A 185 -8.05 -19.71 2.33
C SER A 185 -7.00 -18.60 2.33
N GLU A 186 -7.37 -17.36 2.64
CA GLU A 186 -6.44 -16.22 2.70
C GLU A 186 -5.49 -16.31 3.90
N LEU A 187 -5.97 -16.82 5.04
CA LEU A 187 -5.10 -17.13 6.18
C LEU A 187 -4.07 -18.21 5.82
N ALA A 188 -4.50 -19.27 5.13
CA ALA A 188 -3.65 -20.40 4.77
C ALA A 188 -2.68 -20.12 3.61
N SER A 189 -2.97 -19.15 2.73
CA SER A 189 -2.11 -18.85 1.58
C SER A 189 -0.87 -18.03 1.95
N GLU A 190 -0.89 -17.38 3.11
CA GLU A 190 0.22 -16.59 3.65
C GLU A 190 0.77 -15.54 2.67
N ALA A 191 -0.10 -15.02 1.79
CA ALA A 191 0.31 -14.34 0.56
C ALA A 191 1.39 -13.26 0.76
N VAL A 192 1.15 -12.34 1.70
CA VAL A 192 2.08 -11.23 2.00
C VAL A 192 3.26 -11.72 2.84
N ALA A 193 3.05 -12.61 3.80
CA ALA A 193 4.12 -13.14 4.65
C ALA A 193 5.16 -13.92 3.84
N ALA A 194 4.71 -14.74 2.88
CA ALA A 194 5.56 -15.54 2.00
C ALA A 194 6.46 -14.68 1.10
N MET A 195 6.13 -13.41 0.84
CA MET A 195 7.02 -12.48 0.12
C MET A 195 8.28 -12.08 0.92
N TYR A 196 8.28 -12.34 2.23
CA TYR A 196 9.37 -12.03 3.15
C TYR A 196 9.98 -13.28 3.79
N GLY A 197 9.62 -14.48 3.30
CA GLY A 197 10.01 -15.75 3.94
C GLY A 197 9.40 -15.95 5.33
N PHE A 198 8.30 -15.27 5.63
CA PHE A 198 7.57 -15.37 6.90
C PHE A 198 6.35 -16.29 6.77
N HIS A 199 5.82 -16.69 7.93
CA HIS A 199 4.58 -17.44 8.10
C HIS A 199 3.56 -16.63 8.91
N HIS A 200 2.29 -17.01 8.84
CA HIS A 200 1.23 -16.42 9.65
C HIS A 200 1.16 -17.07 11.03
N GLU A 201 1.33 -16.25 12.07
CA GLU A 201 1.02 -16.58 13.45
C GLU A 201 -0.30 -15.93 13.84
N VAL A 202 -1.33 -16.74 14.11
CA VAL A 202 -2.69 -16.26 14.42
C VAL A 202 -2.99 -16.45 15.90
N LEU A 203 -3.09 -15.34 16.62
CA LEU A 203 -3.41 -15.33 18.05
C LEU A 203 -4.73 -14.63 18.31
N VAL A 204 -5.45 -15.11 19.31
CA VAL A 204 -6.73 -14.57 19.76
C VAL A 204 -6.67 -14.18 21.24
N ALA A 205 -7.39 -13.12 21.58
CA ALA A 205 -7.68 -12.74 22.95
C ALA A 205 -9.07 -13.24 23.34
N GLU A 206 -9.16 -13.94 24.46
CA GLU A 206 -10.38 -14.52 24.99
C GLU A 206 -10.61 -14.06 26.43
N ALA A 207 -11.86 -13.76 26.78
CA ALA A 207 -12.28 -13.59 28.16
C ALA A 207 -13.67 -14.23 28.38
N ALA A 208 -13.83 -14.93 29.50
CA ALA A 208 -15.09 -15.60 29.86
C ALA A 208 -15.69 -16.49 28.73
N GLY A 209 -14.84 -17.23 28.00
CA GLY A 209 -15.28 -18.13 26.92
C GLY A 209 -15.65 -17.42 25.61
N ARG A 210 -15.34 -16.13 25.47
CA ARG A 210 -15.65 -15.34 24.27
C ARG A 210 -14.40 -14.67 23.71
N LEU A 211 -14.21 -14.79 22.39
CA LEU A 211 -13.17 -14.03 21.70
C LEU A 211 -13.49 -12.53 21.69
N LEU A 212 -12.50 -11.74 22.05
CA LEU A 212 -12.54 -10.28 22.09
C LEU A 212 -11.82 -9.65 20.89
N ALA A 213 -10.72 -10.26 20.47
CA ALA A 213 -9.86 -9.77 19.39
C ALA A 213 -9.03 -10.89 18.77
N TYR A 214 -8.51 -10.65 17.57
CA TYR A 214 -7.48 -11.47 16.94
C TYR A 214 -6.39 -10.60 16.31
N VAL A 215 -5.21 -11.18 16.14
CA VAL A 215 -4.10 -10.62 15.36
C VAL A 215 -3.49 -11.72 14.51
N VAL A 216 -3.18 -11.38 13.26
CA VAL A 216 -2.39 -12.19 12.34
C VAL A 216 -1.05 -11.50 12.19
N ILE A 217 0.02 -12.16 12.61
CA ILE A 217 1.39 -11.65 12.54
C ILE A 217 2.14 -12.43 11.47
N ALA A 218 2.80 -11.74 10.55
CA ALA A 218 3.81 -12.33 9.70
C ALA A 218 5.13 -12.33 10.47
N ALA A 219 5.68 -13.50 10.76
CA ALA A 219 6.98 -13.66 11.42
C ALA A 219 7.74 -14.86 10.85
N GLY A 220 9.06 -14.86 11.01
CA GLY A 220 9.92 -15.95 10.56
C GLY A 220 11.39 -15.62 10.78
N PRO A 221 12.31 -16.45 10.25
CA PRO A 221 13.74 -16.17 10.33
C PRO A 221 14.09 -14.82 9.69
N ILE A 222 14.85 -14.00 10.41
CA ILE A 222 15.33 -12.70 9.93
C ILE A 222 16.83 -12.85 9.64
N PRO A 223 17.30 -12.65 8.39
CA PRO A 223 18.72 -12.72 8.06
C PRO A 223 19.55 -11.68 8.83
N ASP A 224 20.77 -12.06 9.23
CA ASP A 224 21.70 -11.14 9.90
C ASP A 224 21.96 -9.89 9.05
N GLY A 225 21.86 -8.72 9.68
CA GLY A 225 22.05 -7.43 9.01
C GLY A 225 20.89 -6.97 8.12
N SER A 226 19.78 -7.71 8.09
CA SER A 226 18.54 -7.29 7.44
C SER A 226 17.78 -6.25 8.28
N ASP A 227 17.02 -5.39 7.60
CA ASP A 227 16.04 -4.47 8.20
C ASP A 227 14.62 -5.07 8.23
N LEU A 228 14.45 -6.34 7.86
CA LEU A 228 13.17 -7.04 7.96
C LEU A 228 12.69 -7.10 9.42
N GLU A 229 11.39 -6.87 9.60
CA GLU A 229 10.74 -6.92 10.89
C GLU A 229 9.42 -7.68 10.79
N PRO A 230 9.04 -8.46 11.81
CA PRO A 230 7.71 -9.03 11.90
C PRO A 230 6.65 -7.92 11.85
N PHE A 231 5.49 -8.22 11.29
CA PHE A 231 4.45 -7.22 11.12
C PHE A 231 3.04 -7.79 11.24
N VAL A 232 2.10 -6.96 11.66
CA VAL A 232 0.68 -7.31 11.71
C VAL A 232 0.10 -7.27 10.30
N VAL A 233 -0.37 -8.42 9.80
CA VAL A 233 -1.04 -8.55 8.49
C VAL A 233 -2.50 -8.10 8.60
N GLU A 234 -3.20 -8.57 9.63
CA GLU A 234 -4.59 -8.23 9.90
C GLU A 234 -4.86 -8.32 11.40
N TRP A 235 -5.83 -7.55 11.88
CA TRP A 235 -6.34 -7.64 13.24
C TRP A 235 -7.83 -7.37 13.25
N GLY A 236 -8.55 -7.82 14.27
CA GLY A 236 -9.97 -7.50 14.48
C GLY A 236 -10.35 -7.50 15.95
N GLY A 237 -11.45 -6.83 16.28
CA GLY A 237 -11.85 -6.52 17.66
C GLY A 237 -11.56 -5.07 18.05
N LYS A 238 -11.75 -4.72 19.32
CA LYS A 238 -11.52 -3.35 19.80
C LYS A 238 -10.02 -3.10 19.92
N ALA A 239 -9.56 -1.91 19.53
CA ALA A 239 -8.15 -1.55 19.63
C ALA A 239 -7.55 -1.71 21.06
N ALA A 240 -8.38 -1.50 22.09
CA ALA A 240 -8.00 -1.68 23.49
C ALA A 240 -7.75 -3.14 23.88
N ASP A 241 -8.29 -4.11 23.13
CA ASP A 241 -8.05 -5.54 23.32
C ASP A 241 -6.92 -6.02 22.38
N VAL A 242 -6.86 -5.48 21.16
CA VAL A 242 -5.86 -5.82 20.13
C VAL A 242 -4.45 -5.41 20.53
N LEU A 243 -4.24 -4.22 21.11
CA LEU A 243 -2.90 -3.76 21.46
C LEU A 243 -2.24 -4.62 22.58
N PRO A 244 -2.93 -4.94 23.70
CA PRO A 244 -2.42 -5.90 24.67
C PRO A 244 -2.21 -7.30 24.07
N LEU A 245 -3.13 -7.77 23.21
CA LEU A 245 -2.99 -9.03 22.48
C LEU A 245 -1.70 -9.06 21.65
N ALA A 246 -1.45 -8.02 20.84
CA ALA A 246 -0.26 -7.93 20.00
C ALA A 246 1.03 -7.95 20.83
N ARG A 247 1.06 -7.24 21.97
CA ARG A 247 2.23 -7.24 22.87
C ARG A 247 2.46 -8.60 23.54
N ALA A 248 1.39 -9.27 23.96
CA ALA A 248 1.49 -10.62 24.50
C ALA A 248 1.93 -11.63 23.43
N ALA A 249 1.46 -11.48 22.19
CA ALA A 249 1.90 -12.28 21.05
C ALA A 249 3.41 -12.09 20.77
N MET A 250 3.90 -10.84 20.79
CA MET A 250 5.35 -10.58 20.68
C MET A 250 6.15 -11.33 21.75
N ALA A 251 5.68 -11.36 23.00
CA ALA A 251 6.36 -12.06 24.07
C ALA A 251 6.35 -13.60 23.87
N GLN A 252 5.23 -14.17 23.40
CA GLN A 252 5.11 -15.61 23.11
C GLN A 252 5.98 -16.04 21.92
N LEU A 253 6.11 -15.17 20.92
CA LEU A 253 6.89 -15.38 19.70
C LEU A 253 8.34 -14.88 19.82
N GLU A 254 8.74 -14.40 21.00
CA GLU A 254 10.09 -13.86 21.29
C GLU A 254 10.53 -12.73 20.33
N LEU A 255 9.59 -11.88 19.89
CA LEU A 255 9.84 -10.79 18.95
C LEU A 255 10.36 -9.54 19.66
N SER A 256 11.48 -9.00 19.18
CA SER A 256 12.07 -7.75 19.69
C SER A 256 11.34 -6.50 19.20
N SER A 257 10.74 -6.55 18.01
CA SER A 257 9.84 -5.52 17.47
C SER A 257 8.72 -6.10 16.63
N LEU A 258 7.66 -5.32 16.46
CA LEU A 258 6.51 -5.64 15.62
C LEU A 258 6.00 -4.37 14.93
N LEU A 259 5.86 -4.41 13.62
CA LEU A 259 5.25 -3.32 12.86
C LEU A 259 3.72 -3.44 12.89
N LEU A 260 3.04 -2.35 13.22
CA LEU A 260 1.58 -2.26 13.23
C LEU A 260 1.12 -1.12 12.30
N PHE A 261 0.27 -1.45 11.34
CA PHE A 261 -0.27 -0.51 10.36
C PHE A 261 -1.64 0.01 10.80
N ALA A 262 -1.79 1.33 10.81
CA ALA A 262 -3.06 1.99 11.12
C ALA A 262 -3.41 2.99 10.00
N SER A 263 -4.47 2.68 9.25
CA SER A 263 -5.03 3.60 8.25
C SER A 263 -5.71 4.79 8.93
N ALA A 264 -5.92 5.89 8.20
CA ALA A 264 -6.48 7.15 8.73
C ALA A 264 -7.78 7.01 9.57
N HIS A 265 -8.61 6.01 9.31
CA HIS A 265 -9.85 5.78 10.04
C HIS A 265 -9.67 5.05 11.38
N GLU A 266 -8.52 4.42 11.63
CA GLU A 266 -8.20 3.64 12.85
C GLU A 266 -7.82 4.53 14.04
N ARG A 267 -8.62 5.59 14.27
CA ARG A 267 -8.35 6.66 15.24
C ARG A 267 -8.14 6.17 16.66
N ARG A 268 -8.88 5.14 17.09
CA ARG A 268 -8.73 4.59 18.44
C ARG A 268 -7.40 3.85 18.62
N MET A 269 -6.94 3.13 17.58
CA MET A 269 -5.61 2.50 17.60
C MET A 269 -4.52 3.56 17.60
N MET A 270 -4.61 4.57 16.72
CA MET A 270 -3.65 5.67 16.68
C MET A 270 -3.55 6.43 18.01
N GLN A 271 -4.68 6.64 18.71
CA GLN A 271 -4.69 7.25 20.04
C GLN A 271 -3.97 6.38 21.09
N LEU A 272 -4.15 5.06 21.06
CA LEU A 272 -3.45 4.15 21.99
C LEU A 272 -1.95 4.05 21.70
N LEU A 273 -1.55 4.38 20.46
CA LEU A 273 -0.16 4.39 20.00
C LEU A 273 0.47 5.79 20.04
N GLU A 274 -0.20 6.77 20.62
CA GLU A 274 0.37 8.11 20.81
C GLU A 274 1.70 8.02 21.57
N GLY A 275 2.70 8.79 21.12
CA GLY A 275 4.08 8.73 21.63
C GLY A 275 4.94 7.57 21.10
N HIS A 276 4.40 6.61 20.35
CA HIS A 276 5.21 5.58 19.68
C HIS A 276 5.79 6.10 18.36
N PRO A 277 7.01 5.69 17.99
CA PRO A 277 7.60 6.05 16.70
C PRO A 277 6.80 5.44 15.55
N TYR A 278 6.56 6.23 14.51
CA TYR A 278 5.92 5.78 13.27
C TYR A 278 6.52 6.48 12.06
N THR A 279 6.30 5.87 10.89
CA THR A 279 6.51 6.50 9.58
C THR A 279 5.17 6.60 8.86
N ASP A 280 4.94 7.70 8.15
CA ASP A 280 3.79 7.83 7.26
C ASP A 280 4.06 7.13 5.91
N SER A 281 3.00 6.60 5.32
CA SER A 281 3.01 5.91 4.02
C SER A 281 1.60 5.91 3.43
N HIS A 282 1.45 5.33 2.24
CA HIS A 282 0.15 5.04 1.64
C HIS A 282 -0.16 3.55 1.74
N ASN A 283 -1.39 3.16 1.37
CA ASN A 283 -1.67 1.75 1.08
C ASN A 283 -0.66 1.20 0.08
N GLN A 284 -0.32 -0.08 0.24
CA GLN A 284 0.54 -0.74 -0.73
C GLN A 284 -0.18 -0.83 -2.08
N GLY A 285 0.53 -0.42 -3.14
CA GLY A 285 0.01 -0.42 -4.50
C GLY A 285 -0.62 0.91 -4.92
N THR A 286 -1.53 0.85 -5.87
CA THR A 286 -2.23 2.00 -6.44
C THR A 286 -3.71 1.68 -6.68
N VAL A 287 -4.54 2.71 -6.81
CA VAL A 287 -5.96 2.60 -7.15
C VAL A 287 -6.27 3.40 -8.41
N ARG A 288 -7.19 2.89 -9.23
CA ARG A 288 -7.83 3.64 -10.30
C ARG A 288 -9.34 3.70 -10.03
N ILE A 289 -9.90 4.91 -10.14
CA ILE A 289 -11.35 5.09 -10.17
C ILE A 289 -11.82 4.71 -11.57
N MET A 290 -12.56 3.62 -11.68
CA MET A 290 -13.02 3.09 -12.97
C MET A 290 -14.27 3.83 -13.45
N ASN A 291 -15.17 4.14 -12.51
CA ASN A 291 -16.41 4.84 -12.81
C ASN A 291 -16.82 5.67 -11.59
N LEU A 292 -16.55 6.98 -11.63
CA LEU A 292 -16.81 7.88 -10.50
C LEU A 292 -18.30 8.05 -10.19
N PRO A 293 -19.22 8.25 -11.16
CA PRO A 293 -20.66 8.29 -10.88
C PRO A 293 -21.17 6.99 -10.23
N LEU A 294 -20.67 5.83 -10.67
CA LEU A 294 -20.99 4.55 -10.06
C LEU A 294 -20.45 4.45 -8.64
N LEU A 295 -19.19 4.84 -8.41
CA LEU A 295 -18.57 4.86 -7.10
C LEU A 295 -19.38 5.74 -6.14
N TRP A 296 -19.75 6.95 -6.57
CA TRP A 296 -20.54 7.89 -5.78
C TRP A 296 -21.90 7.29 -5.39
N ARG A 297 -22.60 6.67 -6.36
CA ARG A 297 -23.86 5.96 -6.13
C ARG A 297 -23.70 4.81 -5.13
N GLN A 298 -22.63 4.01 -5.24
CA GLN A 298 -22.35 2.90 -4.32
C GLN A 298 -21.99 3.40 -2.91
N LEU A 299 -21.38 4.57 -2.78
CA LEU A 299 -21.05 5.23 -1.50
C LEU A 299 -22.22 5.97 -0.84
N GLN A 300 -23.31 6.21 -1.56
CA GLN A 300 -24.46 6.97 -1.06
C GLN A 300 -24.95 6.47 0.33
N PRO A 301 -25.12 5.16 0.59
CA PRO A 301 -25.53 4.68 1.91
C PRO A 301 -24.54 5.05 3.03
N TYR A 302 -23.23 5.06 2.74
CA TYR A 302 -22.21 5.46 3.69
C TYR A 302 -22.33 6.95 4.04
N PHE A 303 -22.53 7.80 3.02
CA PHE A 303 -22.70 9.23 3.24
C PHE A 303 -23.94 9.52 4.07
N GLU A 304 -25.07 8.87 3.75
CA GLU A 304 -26.33 9.02 4.51
C GLU A 304 -26.14 8.61 5.97
N ALA A 305 -25.48 7.48 6.23
CA ALA A 305 -25.19 7.04 7.58
C ALA A 305 -24.27 8.00 8.34
N LYS A 306 -23.28 8.61 7.66
CA LYS A 306 -22.39 9.62 8.26
C LYS A 306 -23.13 10.91 8.61
N ALA A 307 -23.99 11.40 7.72
CA ALA A 307 -24.82 12.57 7.98
C ALA A 307 -25.76 12.34 9.18
N ALA A 308 -26.44 11.19 9.19
CA ALA A 308 -27.32 10.79 10.29
C ALA A 308 -26.56 10.69 11.63
N ALA A 309 -25.37 10.08 11.64
CA ALA A 309 -24.54 9.98 12.84
C ALA A 309 -24.02 11.34 13.33
N ALA A 310 -23.82 12.31 12.43
CA ALA A 310 -23.42 13.67 12.75
C ALA A 310 -24.62 14.58 13.12
N GLY A 311 -25.86 14.09 13.01
CA GLY A 311 -27.06 14.90 13.21
C GLY A 311 -27.24 15.99 12.15
N SER A 312 -26.63 15.83 10.98
CA SER A 312 -26.67 16.78 9.86
C SER A 312 -27.40 16.19 8.65
N ARG A 313 -27.79 17.05 7.71
CA ARG A 313 -28.21 16.62 6.37
C ARG A 313 -26.96 16.43 5.50
N LEU A 314 -27.10 15.65 4.44
CA LEU A 314 -26.08 15.60 3.39
C LEU A 314 -25.86 17.00 2.81
N PRO A 315 -24.61 17.34 2.44
CA PRO A 315 -24.33 18.50 1.61
C PRO A 315 -25.15 18.45 0.31
N ASP A 316 -25.46 19.61 -0.26
CA ASP A 316 -26.01 19.66 -1.62
C ASP A 316 -24.86 19.39 -2.60
N TRP A 317 -24.60 18.10 -2.85
CA TRP A 317 -23.44 17.67 -3.63
C TRP A 317 -23.76 16.64 -4.70
N THR A 318 -23.08 16.73 -5.84
CA THR A 318 -23.14 15.71 -6.89
C THR A 318 -21.80 15.60 -7.61
N VAL A 319 -21.63 14.50 -8.33
CA VAL A 319 -20.55 14.34 -9.30
C VAL A 319 -21.09 14.71 -10.66
N GLU A 320 -20.55 15.78 -11.25
CA GLU A 320 -20.90 16.22 -12.59
C GLU A 320 -19.80 15.83 -13.59
N ARG A 321 -20.21 15.42 -14.78
CA ARG A 321 -19.28 15.14 -15.87
C ARG A 321 -18.98 16.43 -16.62
N LEU A 322 -17.70 16.75 -16.75
CA LEU A 322 -17.21 17.87 -17.56
C LEU A 322 -16.95 17.41 -19.00
N ALA A 323 -16.50 18.36 -19.84
CA ALA A 323 -15.95 18.03 -21.15
C ALA A 323 -14.77 17.04 -21.03
N GLU A 324 -14.49 16.28 -22.09
CA GLU A 324 -13.34 15.35 -22.18
C GLU A 324 -13.36 14.18 -21.18
N GLY A 325 -14.44 14.00 -20.42
CA GLY A 325 -14.59 12.88 -19.48
C GLY A 325 -14.02 13.13 -18.09
N GLU A 326 -13.57 14.36 -17.81
CA GLU A 326 -13.25 14.82 -16.47
C GLU A 326 -14.52 14.97 -15.61
N HIS A 327 -14.36 15.10 -14.29
CA HIS A 327 -15.47 15.23 -13.36
C HIS A 327 -15.23 16.36 -12.37
N ALA A 328 -16.31 17.01 -11.95
CA ALA A 328 -16.32 18.01 -10.91
C ALA A 328 -17.19 17.59 -9.73
N LEU A 329 -16.81 18.05 -8.54
CA LEU A 329 -17.70 18.04 -7.38
C LEU A 329 -18.55 19.30 -7.47
N ALA A 330 -19.84 19.17 -7.74
CA ALA A 330 -20.79 20.23 -7.46
C ALA A 330 -21.06 20.20 -5.95
N LEU A 331 -20.80 21.30 -5.23
CA LEU A 331 -21.00 21.43 -3.79
C LEU A 331 -21.59 22.79 -3.48
N ASP A 332 -22.78 22.81 -2.89
CA ASP A 332 -23.52 24.02 -2.50
C ASP A 332 -23.57 25.08 -3.63
N GLY A 333 -23.80 24.60 -4.86
CA GLY A 333 -23.91 25.42 -6.08
C GLY A 333 -22.58 25.82 -6.72
N ARG A 334 -21.42 25.50 -6.12
CA ARG A 334 -20.11 25.69 -6.75
C ARG A 334 -19.67 24.41 -7.46
N LEU A 335 -19.20 24.56 -8.70
CA LEU A 335 -18.58 23.48 -9.45
C LEU A 335 -17.07 23.47 -9.22
N ILE A 336 -16.53 22.35 -8.74
CA ILE A 336 -15.13 22.20 -8.35
C ILE A 336 -14.49 21.13 -9.25
N PRO A 337 -13.79 21.51 -10.34
CA PRO A 337 -13.08 20.56 -11.18
C PRO A 337 -11.99 19.85 -10.39
N LEU A 338 -11.93 18.53 -10.50
CA LEU A 338 -10.93 17.69 -9.84
C LEU A 338 -10.37 16.69 -10.85
N SER A 339 -9.04 16.59 -10.93
CA SER A 339 -8.40 15.55 -11.72
C SER A 339 -8.66 14.16 -11.12
N ALA A 340 -8.37 13.09 -11.86
CA ALA A 340 -8.47 11.72 -11.32
C ALA A 340 -7.60 11.52 -10.06
N ARG A 341 -6.46 12.22 -10.00
CA ARG A 341 -5.59 12.24 -8.82
C ARG A 341 -6.26 12.95 -7.65
N ASP A 342 -6.83 14.13 -7.89
CA ASP A 342 -7.46 14.93 -6.83
C ASP A 342 -8.68 14.23 -6.25
N TRP A 343 -9.46 13.54 -7.10
CA TRP A 343 -10.52 12.64 -6.63
C TRP A 343 -9.96 11.52 -5.76
N THR A 344 -8.85 10.90 -6.15
CA THR A 344 -8.22 9.85 -5.34
C THR A 344 -7.80 10.38 -3.97
N LEU A 345 -7.13 11.54 -3.92
CA LEU A 345 -6.72 12.20 -2.67
C LEU A 345 -7.93 12.55 -1.81
N LEU A 346 -8.95 13.21 -2.36
CA LEU A 346 -10.16 13.56 -1.60
C LEU A 346 -10.83 12.32 -1.00
N LEU A 347 -10.98 11.25 -1.79
CA LEU A 347 -11.67 10.04 -1.36
C LEU A 347 -10.89 9.27 -0.28
N PHE A 348 -9.58 9.12 -0.41
CA PHE A 348 -8.81 8.19 0.43
C PHE A 348 -7.89 8.86 1.45
N ASP A 349 -7.54 10.13 1.25
CA ASP A 349 -6.62 10.89 2.09
C ASP A 349 -7.29 12.12 2.73
N GLY A 350 -8.37 12.61 2.13
CA GLY A 350 -9.24 13.64 2.69
C GLY A 350 -9.03 15.04 2.10
N PRO A 351 -9.81 16.04 2.56
CA PRO A 351 -9.83 17.38 1.97
C PRO A 351 -8.57 18.21 2.27
N ASP A 352 -7.75 17.77 3.23
CA ASP A 352 -6.48 18.41 3.60
C ASP A 352 -5.28 17.58 3.14
N ALA A 353 -5.49 16.62 2.24
CA ALA A 353 -4.43 15.78 1.71
C ALA A 353 -3.42 16.63 0.92
N GLU A 354 -2.14 16.43 1.22
CA GLU A 354 -1.06 16.89 0.37
C GLU A 354 -0.67 15.77 -0.60
N PRO A 355 -0.34 16.08 -1.86
CA PRO A 355 0.06 15.05 -2.81
C PRO A 355 1.40 14.48 -2.37
N ASP A 356 1.44 13.18 -2.13
CA ASP A 356 2.68 12.44 -2.13
C ASP A 356 2.85 11.76 -3.49
N ASP A 357 3.91 12.11 -4.20
CA ASP A 357 4.31 11.49 -5.46
C ASP A 357 5.05 10.15 -5.23
N GLY A 358 5.16 9.72 -3.97
CA GLY A 358 5.93 8.56 -3.53
C GLY A 358 7.44 8.85 -3.53
N PRO A 359 8.29 7.85 -3.27
CA PRO A 359 9.76 8.01 -3.21
C PRO A 359 10.38 8.56 -4.50
N ASP A 360 9.68 8.48 -5.64
CA ASP A 360 10.13 9.07 -6.91
C ASP A 360 9.97 10.60 -6.96
N ALA A 361 9.19 11.22 -6.08
CA ALA A 361 9.16 12.68 -5.92
C ALA A 361 10.51 13.17 -5.40
N PHE A 362 11.03 12.49 -4.37
CA PHE A 362 12.34 12.76 -3.80
C PHE A 362 13.45 12.53 -4.83
N VAL A 363 13.38 11.45 -5.62
CA VAL A 363 14.34 11.20 -6.71
C VAL A 363 14.24 12.26 -7.81
N ARG A 364 13.03 12.69 -8.20
CA ARG A 364 12.83 13.77 -9.19
C ARG A 364 13.22 15.14 -8.66
N GLN A 365 12.98 15.38 -7.38
CA GLN A 365 13.35 16.61 -6.68
C GLN A 365 14.87 16.69 -6.53
N GLN A 366 15.54 15.60 -6.14
CA GLN A 366 17.00 15.51 -6.15
C GLN A 366 17.59 15.62 -7.56
N ALA A 367 16.94 15.05 -8.57
CA ALA A 367 17.38 15.20 -9.96
C ALA A 367 17.23 16.65 -10.44
N ALA A 368 16.11 17.31 -10.13
CA ALA A 368 15.86 18.72 -10.46
C ALA A 368 16.71 19.70 -9.63
N GLU A 369 17.05 19.35 -8.39
CA GLU A 369 18.00 20.10 -7.55
C GLU A 369 19.44 19.94 -8.08
N ARG A 370 19.84 18.73 -8.51
CA ARG A 370 21.14 18.51 -9.20
C ARG A 370 21.22 19.21 -10.55
N GLU A 371 20.12 19.30 -11.31
CA GLU A 371 20.05 20.06 -12.57
C GLU A 371 20.09 21.58 -12.31
N ARG A 372 19.48 22.07 -11.22
CA ARG A 372 19.58 23.48 -10.79
C ARG A 372 20.98 23.84 -10.29
N ASP A 373 21.59 22.99 -9.46
CA ASP A 373 22.98 23.15 -9.01
C ASP A 373 23.96 23.09 -10.20
N SER A 374 23.68 22.26 -11.21
CA SER A 374 24.47 22.21 -12.45
C SER A 374 24.25 23.42 -13.37
N ALA A 375 23.09 24.09 -13.29
CA ALA A 375 22.82 25.32 -14.03
C ALA A 375 23.43 26.56 -13.37
N ASP A 376 23.51 26.56 -12.02
CA ASP A 376 24.16 27.61 -11.22
C ASP A 376 25.70 27.46 -11.18
N LEU A 377 26.24 26.33 -11.67
CA LEU A 377 27.68 26.06 -11.80
C LEU A 377 28.26 26.39 -13.19
N LEU A 378 27.57 27.14 -14.05
CA LEU A 378 28.16 27.72 -15.27
C LEU A 378 28.68 29.13 -15.00
N PRO A 379 30.01 29.37 -14.86
CA PRO A 379 30.54 30.71 -14.85
C PRO A 379 30.62 31.26 -16.28
N ALA A 380 30.33 32.54 -16.39
CA ALA A 380 30.60 33.37 -17.55
C ALA A 380 32.05 33.20 -18.04
N LEU A 381 32.21 32.62 -19.23
CA LEU A 381 33.36 32.84 -20.10
C LEU A 381 32.85 33.11 -21.52
N ALA A 382 32.37 34.34 -21.72
CA ALA A 382 32.37 34.96 -23.03
C ALA A 382 33.69 35.73 -23.19
N GLY A 383 34.48 35.34 -24.20
CA GLY A 383 35.43 36.24 -24.85
C GLY A 383 36.89 35.80 -24.83
N ALA A 384 37.32 35.07 -25.86
CA ALA A 384 38.51 35.41 -26.66
C ALA A 384 38.72 34.39 -27.81
N SER A 385 38.54 34.90 -29.03
CA SER A 385 39.31 34.64 -30.26
C SER A 385 39.78 33.20 -30.62
N GLY A 386 39.20 32.67 -31.71
CA GLY A 386 39.91 32.43 -32.98
C GLY A 386 41.00 31.33 -33.06
N GLY A 387 40.82 30.39 -34.01
CA GLY A 387 41.95 29.67 -34.61
C GLY A 387 41.79 28.15 -34.75
N SER A 388 41.29 27.74 -35.91
CA SER A 388 41.69 26.59 -36.77
C SER A 388 42.50 25.39 -36.23
N ALA A 389 42.06 24.22 -36.74
CA ALA A 389 42.82 23.10 -37.31
C ALA A 389 43.22 21.91 -36.42
N GLU A 390 42.80 20.72 -36.90
CA GLU A 390 43.54 19.44 -37.06
C GLU A 390 44.21 18.82 -35.81
N ALA A 391 44.43 17.52 -35.66
CA ALA A 391 44.03 16.23 -36.20
C ALA A 391 44.76 15.19 -35.30
N GLU A 392 44.31 13.93 -35.29
CA GLU A 392 45.09 12.75 -34.86
C GLU A 392 45.54 12.68 -33.38
N SER A 393 45.90 11.54 -32.80
CA SER A 393 45.58 10.12 -32.92
C SER A 393 46.27 9.47 -31.72
N ALA A 394 45.80 8.26 -31.33
CA ALA A 394 46.61 7.24 -30.64
C ALA A 394 47.18 7.61 -29.25
N ALA A 395 47.56 6.69 -28.38
CA ALA A 395 47.21 5.32 -28.10
C ALA A 395 47.93 5.02 -26.76
N ALA A 396 47.47 3.97 -26.10
CA ALA A 396 48.32 3.06 -25.34
C ALA A 396 48.99 3.53 -24.05
N SER A 397 48.59 2.79 -23.01
CA SER A 397 49.51 2.07 -22.11
C SER A 397 50.23 2.92 -21.05
N GLU A 398 50.63 2.40 -19.91
CA GLU A 398 50.54 1.09 -19.29
C GLU A 398 50.95 1.32 -17.84
N SER A 399 50.67 0.33 -17.00
CA SER A 399 51.49 -0.04 -15.85
C SER A 399 51.49 0.87 -14.61
N GLY A 400 51.10 0.23 -13.52
CA GLY A 400 52.13 -0.15 -12.55
C GLY A 400 52.14 0.63 -11.26
N GLY A 401 52.27 -0.11 -10.16
CA GLY A 401 52.91 0.41 -8.96
C GLY A 401 52.07 0.33 -7.69
N ALA A 402 52.05 -0.86 -7.11
CA ALA A 402 51.74 -1.07 -5.69
C ALA A 402 52.73 -0.34 -4.77
N SER A 403 52.27 0.03 -3.57
CA SER A 403 53.03 0.04 -2.28
C SER A 403 52.34 1.01 -1.31
N SER A 404 51.66 0.56 -0.26
CA SER A 404 52.15 0.04 1.03
C SER A 404 52.59 1.10 2.06
N ARG A 405 52.33 0.76 3.33
CA ARG A 405 52.67 1.38 4.64
C ARG A 405 51.63 2.38 5.17
N ALA A 406 50.88 2.13 6.24
CA ALA A 406 51.13 1.59 7.60
C ALA A 406 51.77 2.57 8.60
N ARG A 407 51.00 2.90 9.65
CA ARG A 407 51.29 3.09 11.10
C ARG A 407 50.41 4.22 11.67
N ALA A 408 49.53 3.95 12.65
CA ALA A 408 49.78 3.91 14.11
C ALA A 408 50.33 5.27 14.60
N SER A 409 49.84 5.95 15.63
CA SER A 409 49.19 5.57 16.91
C SER A 409 48.84 6.87 17.66
N GLY A 410 47.95 6.85 18.66
CA GLY A 410 47.92 7.94 19.65
C GLY A 410 46.69 7.96 20.56
N ARG A 411 46.87 7.47 21.79
CA ARG A 411 45.93 7.47 22.93
C ARG A 411 46.12 8.74 23.78
N THR A 412 45.04 9.34 24.28
CA THR A 412 44.82 9.98 25.61
C THR A 412 43.34 10.45 25.58
N GLY A 413 42.45 10.35 26.57
CA GLY A 413 42.46 10.57 28.02
C GLY A 413 41.09 11.22 28.36
N LYS A 414 40.27 10.59 29.21
CA LYS A 414 38.96 11.06 29.77
C LYS A 414 39.16 12.29 30.71
N PRO A 415 38.15 13.12 31.13
CA PRO A 415 36.83 12.69 31.69
C PRO A 415 35.59 13.62 31.58
N GLY A 416 34.40 13.01 31.77
CA GLY A 416 33.22 13.47 32.54
C GLY A 416 32.54 14.83 32.27
N THR A 417 31.26 14.83 31.89
CA THR A 417 30.08 15.28 32.70
C THR A 417 28.88 15.70 31.85
N ALA A 418 27.70 15.58 32.47
CA ALA A 418 26.43 16.25 32.20
C ALA A 418 25.51 15.68 31.10
N ALA A 419 24.44 15.04 31.59
CA ALA A 419 23.19 14.83 30.89
C ALA A 419 22.59 16.17 30.46
N ALA A 420 22.22 16.28 29.18
CA ALA A 420 21.33 17.31 28.67
C ALA A 420 20.10 16.60 28.09
N ALA A 421 18.94 16.88 28.67
CA ALA A 421 17.64 16.51 28.14
C ALA A 421 17.50 17.17 26.76
N ALA A 422 17.37 16.35 25.71
CA ALA A 422 17.01 16.82 24.39
C ALA A 422 15.50 17.09 24.39
N GLU A 423 15.15 18.38 24.38
CA GLU A 423 13.79 18.88 24.19
C GLU A 423 13.21 18.34 22.87
N CYS A 424 11.97 17.84 22.94
CA CYS A 424 11.18 17.52 21.77
C CYS A 424 11.02 18.77 20.90
N PRO A 425 11.28 18.72 19.58
CA PRO A 425 11.01 19.87 18.73
C PRO A 425 9.50 20.14 18.71
N ALA A 426 9.15 21.38 19.02
CA ALA A 426 7.78 21.90 18.99
C ALA A 426 7.17 21.83 17.59
N ASP A 427 5.87 21.53 17.55
CA ASP A 427 5.02 21.42 16.37
C ASP A 427 5.01 22.72 15.54
N PRO A 428 5.54 22.73 14.30
CA PRO A 428 5.55 23.91 13.45
C PRO A 428 4.19 24.05 12.75
N ARG A 429 3.12 24.35 13.50
CA ARG A 429 1.78 24.60 12.93
C ARG A 429 1.11 25.86 13.47
N SER A 430 1.86 26.93 13.65
CA SER A 430 1.26 28.24 13.88
C SER A 430 1.95 29.35 13.10
N SER A 431 1.66 29.47 11.80
CA SER A 431 1.55 30.76 11.11
C SER A 431 1.04 30.63 9.67
N SER A 432 -0.12 31.26 9.42
CA SER A 432 -0.52 31.99 8.20
C SER A 432 -0.31 31.38 6.81
N GLY A 433 -1.43 31.01 6.18
CA GLY A 433 -1.63 31.10 4.72
C GLY A 433 -1.13 29.92 3.89
N THR A 434 -1.62 28.71 4.13
CA THR A 434 -1.36 27.55 3.26
C THR A 434 -2.45 27.42 2.21
N SER A 435 -2.12 27.62 0.92
CA SER A 435 -2.99 27.18 -0.18
C SER A 435 -3.08 25.66 -0.11
N ARG A 436 -4.29 25.11 0.14
CA ARG A 436 -4.50 23.66 0.03
C ARG A 436 -4.21 23.19 -1.38
N HIS A 437 -3.75 21.95 -1.52
CA HIS A 437 -3.60 21.34 -2.83
C HIS A 437 -4.95 21.20 -3.56
N LEU A 438 -5.96 20.66 -2.88
CA LEU A 438 -7.30 20.56 -3.43
C LEU A 438 -7.92 21.96 -3.54
N PRO A 439 -8.63 22.30 -4.64
CA PRO A 439 -9.21 23.61 -4.90
C PRO A 439 -10.49 23.90 -4.06
N LEU A 440 -10.39 23.66 -2.75
CA LEU A 440 -11.43 23.79 -1.74
C LEU A 440 -11.18 25.04 -0.88
N THR A 441 -12.25 25.80 -0.63
CA THR A 441 -12.25 26.81 0.42
C THR A 441 -12.15 26.16 1.80
N ASP A 442 -11.79 26.95 2.81
CA ASP A 442 -11.77 26.49 4.21
C ASP A 442 -13.13 25.96 4.68
N ALA A 443 -14.23 26.55 4.21
CA ALA A 443 -15.58 26.15 4.59
C ALA A 443 -15.94 24.78 4.02
N GLU A 444 -15.67 24.56 2.74
CA GLU A 444 -15.95 23.29 2.06
C GLU A 444 -15.07 22.18 2.60
N ALA A 445 -13.78 22.43 2.80
CA ALA A 445 -12.87 21.45 3.41
C ALA A 445 -13.41 21.00 4.79
N ARG A 446 -13.84 21.95 5.64
CA ARG A 446 -14.44 21.61 6.94
C ARG A 446 -15.71 20.76 6.82
N GLN A 447 -16.58 21.06 5.85
CA GLN A 447 -17.80 20.28 5.61
C GLN A 447 -17.47 18.85 5.16
N LEU A 448 -16.49 18.70 4.26
CA LEU A 448 -16.08 17.43 3.67
C LEU A 448 -15.33 16.50 4.65
N ARG A 449 -14.66 17.02 5.68
CA ARG A 449 -13.99 16.23 6.74
C ARG A 449 -14.90 15.26 7.50
N THR A 450 -16.21 15.47 7.44
CA THR A 450 -17.19 14.55 8.04
C THR A 450 -17.28 13.23 7.28
N TYR A 451 -17.07 13.28 5.97
CA TYR A 451 -17.28 12.18 5.03
C TYR A 451 -15.98 11.55 4.55
N PHE A 452 -14.90 12.34 4.53
CA PHE A 452 -13.59 11.96 4.01
C PHE A 452 -12.47 12.11 5.04
N PRO A 453 -11.40 11.30 4.96
CA PRO A 453 -11.22 10.19 4.02
C PRO A 453 -12.21 9.04 4.29
N LEU A 454 -12.53 8.28 3.24
CA LEU A 454 -13.30 7.05 3.35
C LEU A 454 -12.52 6.04 4.21
N PRO A 455 -13.16 5.31 5.13
CA PRO A 455 -12.51 4.15 5.72
C PRO A 455 -12.28 3.13 4.60
N PHE A 456 -11.05 2.64 4.48
CA PHE A 456 -10.65 1.69 3.44
C PHE A 456 -9.69 0.65 4.03
N PRO A 457 -9.87 -0.65 3.73
CA PRO A 457 -9.00 -1.69 4.30
C PRO A 457 -7.54 -1.50 3.90
N TYR A 458 -6.62 -1.87 4.79
CA TYR A 458 -5.21 -1.95 4.46
C TYR A 458 -4.99 -2.99 3.36
N THR A 459 -4.32 -2.61 2.28
CA THR A 459 -4.22 -3.46 1.08
C THR A 459 -3.17 -4.55 1.18
N ALA A 460 -2.12 -4.38 2.00
CA ALA A 460 -1.13 -5.43 2.26
C ALA A 460 -1.57 -6.38 3.40
N GLY A 461 -2.88 -6.64 3.49
CA GLY A 461 -3.48 -7.56 4.45
C GLY A 461 -3.70 -8.94 3.87
N LEU A 462 -4.66 -9.68 4.45
CA LEU A 462 -4.98 -11.04 4.01
C LEU A 462 -5.57 -11.11 2.60
N SER A 463 -6.43 -10.15 2.24
CA SER A 463 -7.02 -10.05 0.90
C SER A 463 -6.10 -9.30 -0.08
N TYR A 464 -4.80 -9.56 -0.03
CA TYR A 464 -3.83 -8.97 -0.95
C TYR A 464 -3.98 -9.59 -2.34
N ILE A 465 -4.57 -8.81 -3.24
CA ILE A 465 -4.96 -9.16 -4.62
C ILE A 465 -6.06 -10.20 -4.67
#